data_AF-A0A915HSB7-F1
#
_entry.id   AF-A0A915HSB7-F1
#
_cell.length_a   1.000
_cell.length_b   1.000
_cell.length_c   1.000
_cell.angle_alpha   90.00
_cell.angle_beta   90.00
_cell.angle_gamma   90.00
#
_symmetry.space_group_name_H-M   'P 1'
#
loop_
_entity.id
_entity.type
_entity.pdbx_description
1 polymer ?
#
loop_
_entity_poly.entity_id
_entity_poly.type
_entity_poly.pdbx_seq_one_letter_code
_entity_poly.pdbx_strand_id
1 'polypeptide(L)'
;NFQLIFLQESDYFTEQGEFRVDAGGSKTLLNCLMYKMSYYRFGELKLDYRMPSGYDRTRNAEIGHKNFDLNHLEEAFTSEHWLVRIFRVKKLENRAKISHQERKVRYAKKTPKKKKMIENL
;
A
#
# COMPACT_ATOMS: atom_id res chain seq x y z
N ASN A 1 18.31 13.41 6.52
CA ASN A 1 18.70 12.00 6.77
C ASN A 1 18.13 11.11 5.69
N PHE A 2 18.77 11.10 4.52
CA PHE A 2 18.61 9.99 3.57
C PHE A 2 19.50 8.87 4.07
N GLN A 3 18.95 7.97 4.88
CA GLN A 3 19.59 6.67 5.09
C GLN A 3 19.60 6.00 3.71
N LEU A 4 20.77 5.88 3.10
CA LEU A 4 20.95 5.00 1.95
C LEU A 4 20.46 3.62 2.40
N ILE A 5 19.36 3.16 1.80
CA ILE A 5 18.89 1.79 1.96
C ILE A 5 19.87 0.94 1.16
N PHE A 6 20.99 0.56 1.77
CA PHE A 6 21.84 -0.48 1.24
C PHE A 6 21.06 -1.78 1.38
N LEU A 7 20.85 -2.46 0.26
CA LEU A 7 20.23 -3.77 0.22
C LEU A 7 21.21 -4.76 0.87
N GLN A 8 20.84 -5.30 2.02
CA GLN A 8 21.60 -6.34 2.69
C GLN A 8 20.81 -7.64 2.65
N GLU A 9 21.43 -8.70 2.14
CA GLU A 9 20.79 -10.00 1.95
C GLU A 9 20.27 -10.58 3.29
N SER A 10 21.04 -10.42 4.37
CA SER A 10 20.65 -10.91 5.71
C SER A 10 19.33 -10.34 6.21
N ASP A 11 18.94 -9.14 5.78
CA ASP A 11 17.70 -8.49 6.22
C ASP A 11 16.45 -9.20 5.71
N TYR A 12 16.59 -10.06 4.68
CA TYR A 12 15.51 -10.84 4.11
C TYR A 12 15.25 -12.15 4.85
N PHE A 13 16.17 -12.59 5.72
CA PHE A 13 16.04 -13.82 6.51
C PHE A 13 15.46 -13.55 7.90
N THR A 14 14.92 -14.59 8.52
CA THR A 14 14.54 -14.54 9.95
C THR A 14 15.80 -14.53 10.83
N GLU A 15 15.63 -14.29 12.14
CA GLU A 15 16.72 -14.37 13.12
C GLU A 15 17.38 -15.77 13.16
N GLN A 16 16.61 -16.80 12.78
CA GLN A 16 17.07 -18.18 12.66
C GLN A 16 17.75 -18.46 11.30
N GLY A 17 17.80 -17.48 10.39
CA GLY A 17 18.38 -17.63 9.05
C GLY A 17 17.45 -18.31 8.04
N GLU A 18 16.15 -18.39 8.31
CA GLU A 18 15.18 -19.02 7.40
C GLU A 18 14.63 -18.00 6.39
N PHE A 19 14.40 -18.43 5.14
CA PHE A 19 13.73 -17.61 4.12
C PHE A 19 12.24 -17.97 4.05
N ARG A 20 11.39 -17.16 4.70
CA ARG A 20 9.96 -17.45 4.88
C ARG A 20 9.05 -16.37 4.32
N VAL A 21 7.95 -16.77 3.69
CA VAL A 21 6.93 -15.86 3.13
C VAL A 21 5.65 -15.76 3.99
N ASP A 22 5.59 -16.57 5.05
CA ASP A 22 4.50 -16.60 6.02
C ASP A 22 4.65 -15.47 7.05
N ALA A 23 3.79 -15.50 8.08
CA ALA A 23 3.79 -14.48 9.14
C ALA A 23 5.10 -14.41 9.94
N GLY A 24 5.94 -15.45 9.89
CA GLY A 24 7.26 -15.46 10.51
C GLY A 24 8.37 -14.88 9.64
N GLY A 25 8.07 -14.49 8.39
CA GLY A 25 9.02 -13.87 7.48
C GLY A 25 9.55 -12.52 7.98
N SER A 26 10.74 -12.14 7.49
CA SER A 26 11.35 -10.86 7.83
C SER A 26 10.47 -9.67 7.40
N LYS A 27 10.47 -8.61 8.19
CA LYS A 27 9.71 -7.38 7.86
C LYS A 27 10.17 -6.76 6.55
N THR A 28 11.46 -6.88 6.21
CA THR A 28 12.04 -6.40 4.96
C THR A 28 11.48 -7.18 3.77
N LEU A 29 11.42 -8.51 3.85
CA LEU A 29 10.84 -9.35 2.79
C LEU A 29 9.34 -9.07 2.62
N LEU A 30 8.55 -9.07 3.69
CA LEU A 30 7.10 -8.84 3.61
C LEU A 30 6.74 -7.42 3.12
N ASN A 31 7.65 -6.45 3.25
CA ASN A 31 7.47 -5.09 2.76
C ASN A 31 8.12 -4.79 1.40
N CYS A 32 8.93 -5.70 0.87
CA CYS A 32 9.65 -5.44 -0.37
C CYS A 32 8.69 -5.33 -1.56
N LEU A 33 9.13 -4.62 -2.59
CA LEU A 33 8.31 -4.38 -3.78
C LEU A 33 7.94 -5.70 -4.48
N MET A 34 8.88 -6.65 -4.55
CA MET A 34 8.66 -7.95 -5.19
C MET A 34 7.56 -8.77 -4.51
N TYR A 35 7.60 -8.85 -3.17
CA TYR A 35 6.55 -9.53 -2.39
C TYR A 35 5.19 -8.90 -2.64
N LYS A 36 5.11 -7.57 -2.56
CA LYS A 36 3.87 -6.82 -2.76
C LYS A 36 3.30 -7.00 -4.17
N MET A 37 4.13 -6.96 -5.21
CA MET A 37 3.67 -7.18 -6.58
C MET A 37 3.21 -8.64 -6.80
N SER A 38 3.96 -9.61 -6.29
CA SER A 38 3.66 -11.03 -6.51
C SER A 38 2.36 -11.44 -5.82
N TYR A 39 2.17 -10.99 -4.57
CA TYR A 39 1.03 -11.38 -3.73
C TYR A 39 -0.11 -10.34 -3.68
N TYR A 40 -0.13 -9.35 -4.57
CA TYR A 40 -1.21 -8.36 -4.60
C TYR A 40 -2.57 -9.06 -4.76
N ARG A 41 -3.50 -8.87 -3.81
CA ARG A 41 -4.82 -9.54 -3.75
C ARG A 41 -4.78 -11.07 -3.69
N PHE A 42 -3.61 -11.67 -3.46
CA PHE A 42 -3.47 -13.13 -3.38
C PHE A 42 -4.12 -13.70 -2.12
N GLY A 43 -4.23 -12.91 -1.04
CA GLY A 43 -4.86 -13.32 0.23
C GLY A 43 -6.35 -13.68 0.12
N GLU A 44 -7.04 -13.16 -0.90
CA GLU A 44 -8.45 -13.43 -1.20
C GLU A 44 -8.62 -14.68 -2.08
N LEU A 45 -7.54 -15.13 -2.73
CA LEU A 45 -7.57 -16.23 -3.67
C LEU A 45 -7.57 -17.57 -2.94
N LYS A 46 -8.54 -18.43 -3.28
CA LYS A 46 -8.60 -19.81 -2.81
C LYS A 46 -8.43 -20.76 -4.00
N LEU A 47 -7.20 -21.24 -4.19
CA LEU A 47 -6.83 -22.12 -5.30
C LEU A 47 -7.33 -23.56 -5.11
N ASP A 48 -7.36 -24.04 -3.87
CA ASP A 48 -7.83 -25.38 -3.52
C ASP A 48 -8.91 -25.27 -2.43
N TYR A 49 -9.95 -26.08 -2.54
CA TYR A 49 -11.00 -26.16 -1.54
C TYR A 49 -10.48 -26.51 -0.14
N ARG A 50 -9.43 -27.34 -0.06
CA ARG A 50 -8.85 -27.82 1.20
C ARG A 50 -7.83 -26.87 1.83
N MET A 51 -7.24 -25.98 1.04
CA MET A 51 -6.20 -25.06 1.52
C MET A 51 -6.81 -23.73 1.99
N PRO A 52 -6.14 -23.02 2.92
CA PRO A 52 -6.55 -21.67 3.29
C PRO A 52 -6.40 -20.69 2.11
N SER A 53 -7.05 -19.53 2.20
CA SER A 53 -6.89 -18.48 1.19
C SER A 53 -5.49 -17.87 1.25
N GLY A 54 -4.92 -17.54 0.10
CA GLY A 54 -3.54 -17.04 0.02
C GLY A 54 -2.48 -18.10 0.31
N TYR A 55 -2.75 -19.36 -0.01
CA TYR A 55 -1.78 -20.44 0.13
C TYR A 55 -0.88 -20.54 -1.11
N ASP A 56 0.43 -20.34 -0.92
CA ASP A 56 1.44 -20.51 -1.96
C ASP A 56 1.85 -22.00 -2.05
N ARG A 57 1.44 -22.66 -3.15
CA ARG A 57 1.73 -24.08 -3.40
C ARG A 57 3.20 -24.38 -3.65
N THR A 58 3.97 -23.44 -4.17
CA THR A 58 5.39 -23.69 -4.46
C THR A 58 6.22 -23.64 -3.17
N ARG A 59 5.79 -22.82 -2.20
CA ARG A 59 6.44 -22.68 -0.89
C ARG A 59 5.76 -23.48 0.22
N ASN A 60 4.61 -24.09 -0.05
CA ASN A 60 3.78 -24.81 0.92
C ASN A 60 3.45 -23.98 2.18
N ALA A 61 3.17 -22.69 2.01
CA ALA A 61 2.96 -21.77 3.11
C ALA A 61 1.79 -20.80 2.84
N GLU A 62 1.08 -20.44 3.90
CA GLU A 62 0.13 -19.34 3.87
C GLU A 62 0.88 -18.01 3.96
N ILE A 63 0.54 -17.06 3.09
CA ILE A 63 1.24 -15.76 3.05
C ILE A 63 1.01 -14.97 4.34
N GLY A 64 2.07 -14.33 4.85
CA GLY A 64 2.01 -13.57 6.10
C GLY A 64 1.21 -12.28 6.00
N HIS A 65 1.35 -11.53 4.90
CA HIS A 65 0.70 -10.23 4.74
C HIS A 65 -0.30 -10.23 3.59
N LYS A 66 -1.58 -10.39 3.94
CA LYS A 66 -2.68 -10.55 2.97
C LYS A 66 -3.27 -9.24 2.47
N ASN A 67 -3.32 -8.22 3.32
CA ASN A 67 -4.08 -7.00 3.07
C ASN A 67 -3.14 -5.80 2.91
N PHE A 68 -2.82 -5.45 1.68
CA PHE A 68 -2.03 -4.27 1.37
C PHE A 68 -2.40 -3.69 0.00
N ASP A 69 -2.19 -2.38 -0.14
CA ASP A 69 -2.44 -1.66 -1.37
C ASP A 69 -1.15 -1.19 -2.05
N LEU A 70 -1.22 -1.08 -3.38
CA LEU A 70 -0.16 -0.52 -4.20
C LEU A 70 -0.41 0.98 -4.44
N ASN A 71 0.40 1.80 -3.79
CA ASN A 71 0.26 3.26 -3.87
C ASN A 71 0.67 3.83 -5.23
N HIS A 72 1.78 3.35 -5.80
CA HIS A 72 2.39 3.89 -7.02
C HIS A 72 2.27 2.97 -8.23
N LEU A 73 1.72 1.77 -8.04
CA LEU A 73 1.49 0.80 -9.10
C LEU A 73 0.00 0.47 -9.19
N GLU A 74 -0.45 0.11 -10.37
CA GLU A 74 -1.76 -0.49 -10.62
C GLU A 74 -1.59 -1.80 -11.39
N GLU A 75 -2.45 -2.77 -11.10
CA GLU A 75 -2.53 -4.03 -11.84
C GLU A 75 -3.11 -3.75 -13.23
N ALA A 76 -2.32 -3.97 -14.28
CA ALA A 76 -2.73 -3.75 -15.66
C ALA A 76 -3.23 -5.04 -16.32
N PHE A 77 -2.64 -6.18 -15.96
CA PHE A 77 -3.03 -7.50 -16.43
C PHE A 77 -2.56 -8.59 -15.47
N THR A 78 -3.36 -9.63 -15.29
CA THR A 78 -2.98 -10.88 -14.62
C THR A 78 -3.48 -12.05 -15.45
N SER A 79 -2.60 -13.00 -15.73
CA SER A 79 -2.95 -14.23 -16.46
C SER A 79 -3.95 -15.09 -15.69
N GLU A 80 -4.71 -15.94 -16.38
CA GLU A 80 -5.73 -16.82 -15.79
C GLU A 80 -5.20 -17.67 -14.62
N HIS A 81 -4.04 -18.30 -14.78
CA HIS A 81 -3.42 -19.13 -13.75
C HIS A 81 -2.40 -18.38 -12.89
N TRP A 82 -2.41 -17.05 -12.93
CA TRP A 82 -1.58 -16.16 -12.09
C TRP A 82 -0.06 -16.42 -12.21
N LEU A 83 0.39 -16.96 -13.35
CA LEU A 83 1.81 -17.12 -13.68
C LEU A 83 2.47 -15.79 -14.06
N VAL A 84 1.73 -14.91 -14.72
CA VAL A 84 2.22 -13.61 -15.19
C VAL A 84 1.34 -12.49 -14.66
N ARG A 85 1.97 -11.47 -14.08
CA ARG A 85 1.33 -10.25 -13.59
C ARG A 85 2.07 -9.04 -14.15
N ILE A 86 1.33 -8.12 -14.75
CA ILE A 86 1.85 -6.90 -15.35
C ILE A 86 1.30 -5.72 -14.56
N PHE A 87 2.21 -4.93 -14.00
CA PHE A 87 1.90 -3.73 -13.26
C PHE A 87 2.29 -2.50 -14.08
N ARG A 88 1.45 -1.48 -14.02
CA ARG A 88 1.74 -0.16 -14.60
C ARG A 88 2.08 0.82 -13.48
N VAL A 89 3.08 1.66 -13.73
CA VAL A 89 3.40 2.79 -12.84
C VAL A 89 2.34 3.86 -12.99
N LYS A 90 1.70 4.22 -11.87
CA LYS A 90 0.74 5.33 -11.82
C LYS A 90 1.46 6.64 -12.12
N LYS A 91 0.77 7.56 -12.80
CA LYS A 91 1.28 8.92 -12.96
C LYS A 91 1.44 9.57 -11.59
N LEU A 92 2.43 10.45 -11.47
CA LEU A 92 2.59 11.26 -10.27
C LEU A 92 1.30 12.07 -10.02
N GLU A 93 0.93 12.19 -8.76
CA GLU A 93 -0.20 13.01 -8.35
C GLU A 93 0.03 14.45 -8.80
N ASN A 94 -1.00 15.09 -9.36
CA ASN A 94 -0.91 16.47 -9.86
C ASN A 94 -0.73 17.50 -8.73
N ARG A 95 -0.79 17.09 -7.46
CA ARG A 95 -0.62 17.95 -6.28
C ARG A 95 0.11 17.20 -5.17
N ALA A 96 0.98 17.91 -4.45
CA ALA A 96 1.60 17.38 -3.24
C ALA A 96 0.53 17.11 -2.16
N LYS A 97 0.56 15.91 -1.58
CA LYS A 97 -0.31 15.57 -0.44
C LYS A 97 0.24 16.28 0.79
N ILE A 98 -0.44 17.35 1.21
CA ILE A 98 -0.18 18.00 2.50
C ILE A 98 -0.82 17.12 3.58
N SER A 99 -0.06 16.78 4.63
CA SER A 99 -0.57 15.98 5.75
C SER A 99 -1.73 16.73 6.41
N HIS A 100 -2.67 16.01 7.03
CA HIS A 100 -3.84 16.66 7.62
C HIS A 100 -3.45 17.72 8.67
N GLN A 101 -2.37 17.46 9.41
CA GLN A 101 -1.84 18.35 10.46
C GLN A 101 -1.29 19.67 9.90
N GLU A 102 -0.81 19.67 8.65
CA GLU A 102 -0.16 20.81 8.02
C GLU A 102 -1.13 21.66 7.17
N ARG A 103 -2.39 21.23 7.01
CA ARG A 103 -3.40 21.95 6.23
C ARG A 103 -3.85 23.23 6.95
N LYS A 104 -3.24 24.36 6.61
CA LYS A 104 -3.73 25.70 7.00
C LYS A 104 -4.85 26.14 6.06
N VAL A 105 -6.11 25.91 6.45
CA VAL A 105 -7.28 26.47 5.74
C VAL A 105 -7.40 27.95 6.10
N ARG A 106 -7.20 28.85 5.13
CA ARG A 106 -7.52 30.27 5.30
C ARG A 106 -9.04 30.44 5.18
N TYR A 107 -9.73 30.55 6.31
CA TYR A 107 -11.12 31.01 6.31
C TYR A 107 -11.13 32.50 5.95
N ALA A 108 -11.74 32.85 4.82
CA ALA A 108 -12.02 34.24 4.47
C ALA A 108 -12.96 34.83 5.54
N LYS A 109 -12.53 35.89 6.23
CA LYS A 109 -13.37 36.59 7.20
C LYS A 109 -14.59 37.15 6.45
N LYS A 110 -15.79 36.65 6.75
CA LYS A 110 -17.04 37.25 6.27
C LYS A 110 -17.12 38.67 6.83
N THR A 111 -17.04 39.67 5.96
CA THR A 111 -17.31 41.07 6.31
C THR A 111 -18.76 41.18 6.78
N PRO A 112 -19.03 41.76 7.96
CA PRO A 112 -20.40 41.93 8.43
C PRO A 112 -21.15 42.91 7.52
N LYS A 113 -22.30 42.49 6.97
CA LYS A 113 -23.22 43.38 6.25
C LYS A 113 -23.79 44.41 7.23
N LYS A 114 -23.44 45.69 7.10
CA LYS A 114 -24.11 46.80 7.80
C LYS A 114 -25.61 46.79 7.44
N LYS A 115 -26.49 46.58 8.42
CA LYS A 115 -27.92 46.87 8.28
C LYS A 115 -28.09 48.39 8.16
N LYS A 116 -28.67 48.87 7.06
CA LYS A 116 -29.13 50.26 6.96
C LYS A 116 -30.29 50.43 7.95
N MET A 117 -30.13 51.30 8.94
CA MET A 117 -31.26 51.79 9.73
C MET A 117 -32.09 52.70 8.82
N ILE A 118 -33.38 52.40 8.73
CA ILE A 118 -34.36 53.25 8.08
C ILE A 118 -34.81 54.23 9.15
N GLU A 119 -34.44 55.51 9.03
CA GLU A 119 -35.03 56.58 9.82
C GLU A 119 -36.43 56.83 9.27
N ASN A 120 -37.45 56.48 10.06
CA ASN A 120 -38.83 56.85 9.76
C ASN A 120 -39.11 58.21 10.42
N LEU A 121 -39.61 59.15 9.60
CA LEU A 121 -40.28 60.40 9.99
C LEU A 121 -41.56 60.12 10.78
#